data_AF-A0A0D2ME99-F1
#
_entry.id   AF-A0A0D2ME99-F1
#
_cell.length_a   1.000
_cell.length_b   1.000
_cell.length_c   1.000
_cell.angle_alpha   90.00
_cell.angle_beta   90.00
_cell.angle_gamma   90.00
#
_symmetry.space_group_name_H-M   'P 1'
#
loop_
_entity.id
_entity.type
_entity.pdbx_description
1 polymer ?
#
loop_
_entity_poly.entity_id
_entity_poly.type
_entity_poly.pdbx_seq_one_letter_code
_entity_poly.pdbx_strand_id
1 'polypeptide(L)'
;MGKMSAKLEAIRGELQTLESDLLLARKGKPTSEGKNVSAETLEKRVASKRTQLAKAELAAAVKEDLKTVALGTSKINYMDPRITIAWCKRNEVPIEKVFNKSLLSKFHWAMDVDWQFRF
;
A
#
# COMPACT_ATOMS: atom_id res chain seq x y z
N MET A 1 5.70 6.28 -21.15
CA MET A 1 5.19 6.53 -19.77
C MET A 1 4.25 5.39 -19.38
N GLY A 2 4.65 4.52 -18.45
CA GLY A 2 3.82 3.35 -18.08
C GLY A 2 2.52 3.74 -17.36
N LYS A 3 1.48 2.90 -17.46
CA LYS A 3 0.16 3.12 -16.82
C LYS A 3 0.24 3.50 -15.32
N MET A 4 1.23 2.96 -14.60
CA MET A 4 1.46 3.26 -13.18
C MET A 4 2.00 4.67 -12.94
N SER A 5 2.93 5.14 -13.78
CA SER A 5 3.46 6.50 -13.72
C SER A 5 2.37 7.54 -14.03
N ALA A 6 1.55 7.29 -15.07
CA ALA A 6 0.42 8.16 -15.38
C ALA A 6 -0.58 8.26 -14.21
N LYS A 7 -0.83 7.15 -13.50
CA LYS A 7 -1.68 7.14 -12.32
C LYS A 7 -1.09 7.92 -11.14
N LEU A 8 0.23 7.85 -10.93
CA LEU A 8 0.92 8.62 -9.89
C LEU A 8 0.83 10.13 -10.16
N GLU A 9 1.09 10.56 -11.39
CA GLU A 9 0.97 11.96 -11.78
C GLU A 9 -0.46 12.48 -11.62
N ALA A 10 -1.46 11.67 -11.96
CA ALA A 10 -2.86 12.04 -11.71
C ALA A 10 -3.17 12.23 -10.22
N ILE A 11 -2.72 11.32 -9.35
CA ILE A 11 -2.93 11.43 -7.89
C ILE A 11 -2.18 12.65 -7.33
N ARG A 12 -0.97 12.94 -7.81
CA ARG A 12 -0.20 14.13 -7.40
C ARG A 12 -0.90 15.42 -7.83
N GLY A 13 -1.41 15.47 -9.06
CA GLY A 13 -2.20 16.62 -9.54
C GLY A 13 -3.45 16.86 -8.69
N GLU A 14 -4.23 15.80 -8.43
CA GLU A 14 -5.41 15.87 -7.54
C GLU A 14 -5.06 16.31 -6.11
N LEU A 15 -3.90 15.88 -5.59
CA LEU A 15 -3.44 16.29 -4.27
C LEU A 15 -3.14 17.80 -4.25
N GLN A 16 -2.43 18.29 -5.25
CA GLN A 16 -2.03 19.70 -5.35
C GLN A 16 -3.25 20.62 -5.46
N THR A 17 -4.29 20.23 -6.20
CA THR A 17 -5.54 20.99 -6.27
C THR A 17 -6.26 21.01 -4.93
N LEU A 18 -6.39 19.85 -4.27
CA LEU A 18 -7.03 19.76 -2.95
C LEU A 18 -6.29 20.56 -1.86
N GLU A 19 -4.95 20.58 -1.90
CA GLU A 19 -4.14 21.39 -0.98
C GLU A 19 -4.33 22.89 -1.24
N SER A 20 -4.43 23.28 -2.51
CA SER A 20 -4.71 24.67 -2.90
C SER A 20 -6.11 25.10 -2.44
N ASP A 21 -7.12 24.24 -2.62
CA ASP A 21 -8.49 24.48 -2.14
C ASP A 21 -8.57 24.56 -0.62
N LEU A 22 -7.80 23.74 0.10
CA LEU A 22 -7.70 23.81 1.56
C LEU A 22 -7.14 25.16 2.01
N LEU A 23 -6.11 25.68 1.34
CA LEU A 23 -5.53 26.98 1.64
C LEU A 23 -6.53 28.12 1.38
N LEU A 24 -7.34 28.03 0.33
CA LEU A 24 -8.41 28.99 0.04
C LEU A 24 -9.53 28.93 1.09
N ALA A 25 -9.99 27.74 1.44
CA ALA A 25 -11.03 27.52 2.44
C ALA A 25 -10.60 28.03 3.84
N ARG A 26 -9.34 27.80 4.24
CA ARG A 26 -8.78 28.36 5.49
C ARG A 26 -8.71 29.89 5.49
N LYS A 27 -8.59 30.51 4.32
CA LYS A 27 -8.61 31.98 4.13
C LYS A 27 -10.04 32.53 3.95
N GLY A 28 -11.08 31.69 4.04
CA GLY A 28 -12.48 32.09 3.83
C GLY A 28 -12.82 32.43 2.37
N LYS A 29 -11.97 32.04 1.42
CA LYS A 29 -12.21 32.22 -0.02
C LYS A 29 -12.91 30.97 -0.59
N PRO A 30 -13.76 31.13 -1.61
CA PRO A 30 -14.36 29.98 -2.29
C PRO A 30 -13.26 29.10 -2.89
N THR A 31 -13.50 27.78 -2.92
CA THR A 31 -12.61 26.83 -3.60
C THR A 31 -12.60 27.07 -5.10
N SER A 32 -11.67 26.42 -5.81
CA SER A 32 -11.60 26.45 -7.29
C SER A 32 -12.92 26.05 -7.98
N GLU A 33 -13.75 25.24 -7.30
CA GLU A 33 -15.09 24.84 -7.77
C GLU A 33 -16.22 25.81 -7.36
N GLY A 34 -15.93 26.93 -6.70
CA GLY A 34 -16.92 27.90 -6.25
C GLY A 34 -17.81 27.41 -5.10
N LYS A 35 -17.47 26.30 -4.45
CA LYS A 35 -18.26 25.69 -3.35
C LYS A 35 -17.62 26.00 -2.00
N ASN A 36 -18.44 26.39 -1.03
CA ASN A 36 -18.02 26.49 0.37
C ASN A 36 -18.00 25.09 1.02
N VAL A 37 -16.91 24.36 0.81
CA VAL A 37 -16.63 23.11 1.52
C VAL A 37 -15.91 23.45 2.82
N SER A 38 -16.27 22.82 3.94
CA SER A 38 -15.58 23.08 5.22
C SER A 38 -14.11 22.68 5.13
N ALA A 39 -13.23 23.48 5.73
CA ALA A 39 -11.79 23.19 5.78
C ALA A 39 -11.52 21.79 6.35
N GLU A 40 -12.23 21.39 7.41
CA GLU A 40 -12.10 20.07 8.03
C GLU A 40 -12.40 18.92 7.03
N THR A 41 -13.38 19.08 6.15
CA THR A 41 -13.70 18.08 5.13
C THR A 41 -12.59 17.96 4.11
N LEU A 42 -12.00 19.10 3.69
CA LEU A 42 -10.87 19.12 2.77
C LEU A 42 -9.62 18.52 3.40
N GLU A 43 -9.36 18.77 4.70
CA GLU A 43 -8.23 18.16 5.43
C GLU A 43 -8.33 16.63 5.44
N LYS A 44 -9.52 16.09 5.72
CA LYS A 44 -9.76 14.63 5.66
C LYS A 44 -9.51 14.07 4.26
N ARG A 45 -9.94 14.79 3.21
CA ARG A 45 -9.70 14.40 1.81
C ARG A 45 -8.21 14.43 1.45
N VAL A 46 -7.50 15.48 1.84
CA VAL A 46 -6.05 15.61 1.63
C VAL A 46 -5.32 14.47 2.36
N ALA A 47 -5.63 14.20 3.63
CA ALA A 47 -5.00 13.12 4.39
C ALA A 47 -5.22 11.74 3.74
N SER A 48 -6.45 11.47 3.28
CA SER A 48 -6.78 10.25 2.55
C SER A 48 -6.00 10.13 1.23
N LYS A 49 -5.93 11.22 0.45
CA LYS A 49 -5.18 11.25 -0.81
C LYS A 49 -3.67 11.11 -0.62
N ARG A 50 -3.09 11.71 0.42
CA ARG A 50 -1.67 11.51 0.80
C ARG A 50 -1.39 10.04 1.10
N THR A 51 -2.28 9.38 1.83
CA THR A 51 -2.16 7.94 2.14
C THR A 51 -2.24 7.09 0.86
N GLN A 52 -3.15 7.45 -0.05
CA GLN A 52 -3.28 6.80 -1.36
C GLN A 52 -2.01 6.97 -2.21
N LEU A 53 -1.42 8.17 -2.21
CA LEU A 53 -0.19 8.48 -2.94
C LEU A 53 0.98 7.66 -2.40
N ALA A 54 1.21 7.67 -1.09
CA ALA A 54 2.30 6.93 -0.46
C ALA A 54 2.23 5.42 -0.78
N LYS A 55 1.02 4.84 -0.74
CA LYS A 55 0.80 3.44 -1.11
C LYS A 55 1.10 3.17 -2.59
N ALA A 56 0.72 4.09 -3.47
CA ALA A 56 0.95 3.95 -4.91
C ALA A 56 2.44 4.09 -5.27
N GLU A 57 3.16 5.00 -4.60
CA GLU A 57 4.60 5.19 -4.77
C GLU A 57 5.38 3.95 -4.32
N LEU A 58 5.04 3.41 -3.14
CA LEU A 58 5.64 2.16 -2.66
C LEU A 58 5.40 1.01 -3.66
N ALA A 59 4.18 0.87 -4.17
CA ALA A 59 3.86 -0.18 -5.13
C ALA A 59 4.62 -0.01 -6.46
N ALA A 60 4.87 1.23 -6.90
CA ALA A 60 5.63 1.52 -8.11
C ALA A 60 7.12 1.20 -7.92
N ALA A 61 7.70 1.61 -6.78
CA ALA A 61 9.09 1.31 -6.43
C ALA A 61 9.34 -0.21 -6.38
N VAL A 62 8.51 -0.94 -5.62
CA VAL A 62 8.60 -2.40 -5.51
C VAL A 62 8.48 -3.08 -6.87
N LYS A 63 7.63 -2.56 -7.77
CA LYS A 63 7.47 -3.13 -9.11
C LYS A 63 8.72 -2.92 -9.98
N GLU A 64 9.37 -1.76 -9.87
CA GLU A 64 10.60 -1.51 -10.62
C GLU A 64 11.76 -2.35 -10.07
N ASP A 65 11.90 -2.43 -8.74
CA ASP A 65 12.93 -3.24 -8.08
C ASP A 65 12.81 -4.74 -8.43
N LEU A 66 11.57 -5.24 -8.55
CA LEU A 66 11.29 -6.65 -8.85
C LEU A 66 11.17 -6.95 -10.36
N LYS A 67 11.40 -5.97 -11.23
CA LYS A 67 11.17 -6.09 -12.67
C LYS A 67 12.00 -7.21 -13.34
N THR A 68 13.18 -7.50 -12.79
CA THR A 68 14.11 -8.50 -13.31
C THR A 68 14.21 -9.75 -12.44
N VAL A 69 13.45 -9.84 -11.33
CA VAL A 69 13.60 -10.89 -10.33
C VAL A 69 12.32 -11.71 -10.17
N ALA A 70 12.42 -13.02 -10.39
CA ALA A 70 11.32 -13.95 -10.18
C ALA A 70 11.33 -14.54 -8.76
N LEU A 71 10.39 -14.10 -7.91
CA LEU A 71 10.31 -14.52 -6.49
C LEU A 71 9.56 -15.85 -6.27
N GLY A 72 8.91 -16.40 -7.29
CA GLY A 72 8.01 -17.55 -7.15
C GLY A 72 8.74 -18.82 -6.69
N THR A 73 9.81 -19.20 -7.38
CA THR A 73 10.51 -20.47 -7.13
C THR A 73 11.16 -20.50 -5.75
N SER A 74 11.85 -19.43 -5.36
CA SER A 74 12.46 -19.31 -4.02
C SER A 74 11.41 -19.42 -2.92
N LYS A 75 10.30 -18.69 -3.07
CA LYS A 75 9.19 -18.69 -2.11
C LYS A 75 8.47 -20.03 -1.95
N ILE A 76 8.38 -20.81 -3.02
CA ILE A 76 7.59 -22.04 -3.02
C ILE A 76 8.42 -23.27 -2.62
N ASN A 77 9.73 -23.25 -2.93
CA ASN A 77 10.56 -24.46 -2.88
C ASN A 77 11.81 -24.33 -2.01
N TYR A 78 12.30 -23.11 -1.75
CA TYR A 78 13.61 -22.92 -1.10
C TYR A 78 13.54 -22.15 0.22
N MET A 79 12.40 -21.53 0.55
CA MET A 79 12.16 -20.90 1.85
C MET A 79 11.28 -21.80 2.71
N ASP A 80 11.69 -22.05 3.95
CA ASP A 80 10.83 -22.74 4.91
C ASP A 80 9.62 -21.84 5.25
N PRO A 81 8.38 -22.27 4.93
CA PRO A 81 7.20 -21.45 5.14
C PRO A 81 6.98 -21.08 6.61
N ARG A 82 7.52 -21.87 7.56
CA ARG A 82 7.44 -21.59 9.00
C ARG A 82 8.14 -20.29 9.37
N ILE A 83 9.22 -19.94 8.68
CA ILE A 83 9.92 -18.66 8.87
C ILE A 83 8.97 -17.49 8.58
N THR A 84 8.29 -17.55 7.43
CA THR A 84 7.35 -16.51 7.01
C THR A 84 6.11 -16.48 7.91
N ILE A 85 5.57 -17.64 8.30
CA ILE A 85 4.38 -17.72 9.16
C ILE A 85 4.69 -17.15 10.55
N ALA A 86 5.83 -17.51 11.14
CA ALA A 86 6.26 -16.98 12.43
C ALA A 86 6.46 -15.45 12.37
N TRP A 87 7.04 -14.94 11.29
CA TRP A 87 7.16 -13.49 11.06
C TRP A 87 5.78 -12.81 10.95
N CYS A 88 4.83 -13.41 10.23
CA CYS A 88 3.46 -12.89 10.13
C CYS A 88 2.76 -12.84 11.50
N LYS A 89 2.88 -13.90 12.31
CA LYS A 89 2.32 -13.94 13.66
C LYS A 89 2.95 -12.86 14.56
N ARG A 90 4.28 -12.70 14.50
CA ARG A 90 5.02 -11.72 15.31
C ARG A 90 4.67 -10.26 15.00
N ASN A 91 4.36 -9.97 13.73
CA ASN A 91 4.10 -8.59 13.27
C ASN A 91 2.63 -8.34 12.96
N GLU A 92 1.73 -9.25 13.36
CA GLU A 92 0.29 -9.17 13.13
C GLU A 92 -0.08 -8.93 11.64
N VAL A 93 0.69 -9.55 10.74
CA VAL A 93 0.46 -9.44 9.30
C VAL A 93 -0.47 -10.57 8.86
N PRO A 94 -1.61 -10.26 8.20
CA PRO A 94 -2.49 -11.29 7.66
C PRO A 94 -1.76 -12.17 6.66
N ILE A 95 -1.77 -13.49 6.88
CA ILE A 95 -0.99 -14.45 6.10
C ILE A 95 -1.44 -14.49 4.64
N GLU A 96 -2.70 -14.16 4.35
CA GLU A 96 -3.29 -14.10 3.01
C GLU A 96 -2.68 -13.00 2.14
N LYS A 97 -2.05 -11.98 2.77
CA LYS A 97 -1.28 -10.96 2.04
C LYS A 97 0.06 -11.51 1.54
N VAL A 98 0.56 -12.58 2.13
CA VAL A 98 1.84 -13.20 1.80
C VAL A 98 1.63 -14.47 0.96
N PHE A 99 0.81 -15.40 1.42
CA PHE A 99 0.48 -16.63 0.69
C PHE A 99 -0.93 -16.56 0.12
N ASN A 100 -1.05 -16.85 -1.18
CA ASN A 100 -2.37 -17.01 -1.80
C ASN A 100 -3.03 -18.33 -1.34
N LYS A 101 -4.31 -18.53 -1.68
CA LYS A 101 -5.07 -19.72 -1.27
C LYS A 101 -4.37 -21.05 -1.58
N SER A 102 -3.74 -21.17 -2.76
CA SER A 102 -3.02 -22.39 -3.16
C SER A 102 -1.79 -22.67 -2.29
N LEU A 103 -1.01 -21.62 -1.97
CA LEU A 103 0.15 -21.76 -1.09
C LEU A 103 -0.25 -22.04 0.36
N LEU A 104 -1.35 -21.46 0.84
CA LEU A 104 -1.90 -21.78 2.16
C LEU A 104 -2.29 -23.26 2.27
N SER A 105 -2.94 -23.82 1.25
CA SER A 105 -3.23 -25.26 1.20
C SER A 105 -1.96 -26.10 1.17
N LYS A 106 -0.94 -25.72 0.39
CA LYS A 106 0.34 -26.44 0.30
C LYS A 106 1.11 -26.42 1.64
N PHE A 107 1.10 -25.28 2.34
CA PHE A 107 1.86 -25.06 3.57
C PHE A 107 1.01 -25.24 4.84
N HIS A 108 -0.13 -25.94 4.75
CA HIS A 108 -1.02 -26.14 5.89
C HIS A 108 -0.30 -26.76 7.10
N TRP A 109 0.62 -27.69 6.87
CA TRP A 109 1.43 -28.33 7.91
C TRP A 109 2.32 -27.36 8.71
N ALA A 110 2.59 -26.16 8.17
CA ALA A 110 3.44 -25.15 8.81
C ALA A 110 2.64 -24.10 9.61
N MET A 111 1.29 -24.14 9.57
CA MET A 111 0.43 -23.09 10.12
C MET A 111 0.46 -23.03 11.65
N ASP A 112 0.69 -24.16 12.32
CA ASP A 112 0.70 -24.26 13.79
C ASP A 112 2.00 -23.75 14.42
N VAL A 113 2.97 -23.30 13.61
CA VAL A 113 4.27 -22.84 14.12
C VAL A 113 4.14 -21.64 15.06
N ASP A 114 4.89 -21.64 16.16
CA ASP A 114 4.95 -20.50 17.09
C ASP A 114 5.67 -19.28 16.48
N TRP A 115 5.33 -18.08 16.95
CA TRP A 115 5.91 -16.81 16.49
C TRP A 115 7.41 -16.66 16.85
N GLN A 116 7.92 -17.44 17.79
CA GLN A 116 9.34 -17.50 18.19
C GLN A 116 10.18 -18.46 17.35
N PHE A 117 9.58 -19.15 16.37
CA PHE A 117 10.30 -20.13 15.55
C PHE A 117 11.60 -19.57 14.94
N ARG A 118 12.63 -20.41 15.00
CA ARG A 118 13.97 -20.18 14.47
C ARG A 118 14.37 -21.41 13.65
N PHE A 119 14.75 -21.18 12.40
CA PHE A 119 15.25 -22.20 11.49
C PHE A 119 16.70 -22.57 11.81
#